data_AF-A0A9D4QRB4-F1
#
_entry.id   AF-A0A9D4QRB4-F1
#
_cell.length_a   1.000
_cell.length_b   1.000
_cell.length_c   1.000
_cell.angle_alpha   90.00
_cell.angle_beta   90.00
_cell.angle_gamma   90.00
#
_symmetry.space_group_name_H-M   'P 1'
#
loop_
_entity.id
_entity.type
_entity.pdbx_description
1 polymer ?
#
loop_
_entity_poly.entity_id
_entity_poly.type
_entity_poly.pdbx_seq_one_letter_code
_entity_poly.pdbx_strand_id
1 'polypeptide(L)'
;MDSQRSSRTDSSWASGEELVKPQAMLADVRAGLQRAYLEGIEFIRLKIRESEEELTHIKLGFYQCSENEEEHFESYLVRCNEQFLQANNELRRKNVTLKVLDSEMEIVALLNQLREKCEFDKGEIEFISEFWENLKNTMDGLTIFVNKFKISVLDRLRGNCISYYNNTEFHLDVSARYTEEVSNYLTDIERTLTDTQILIKSYANGVHQDLFSHTKFTEGILVACDLKAFPILRLFPDLTEKMESMLDISRMWLDRDERYMYELNDYIRETRSMAKRRVEDLKIQKEKIKKFEKAVKSANILLHNNKEKLQKLEADLNQLEKTFGVYKQQMEMKYGEKSQKESMVDFLKITLSQTKKNYNLQLKRQRLLRQVEELEKFLDGLEKDLNGVQYKIQEKAQQKDMLAVKLETSEKSYGALKTDLDRFTDNLENLEQEVNSLSGQLLQLEIIQTYKSSPETIDGVYDRPQSVKLAPSLKEKIKRKRKILPPVH
;
A
#
# COMPACT_ATOMS: atom_id res chain seq x y z
N MET A 1 -17.75 -8.13 -78.48
CA MET A 1 -16.69 -7.25 -77.98
C MET A 1 -17.01 -6.95 -76.54
N ASP A 2 -16.18 -7.48 -75.66
CA ASP A 2 -16.23 -7.35 -74.22
C ASP A 2 -16.21 -5.89 -73.75
N SER A 3 -17.01 -5.55 -72.74
CA SER A 3 -16.49 -5.20 -71.42
C SER A 3 -17.62 -4.95 -70.41
N GLN A 4 -17.60 -5.80 -69.38
CA GLN A 4 -18.15 -5.75 -68.02
C GLN A 4 -18.19 -4.32 -67.40
N ARG A 5 -19.03 -3.92 -66.42
CA ARG A 5 -19.90 -4.55 -65.40
C ARG A 5 -20.81 -3.43 -64.84
N SER A 6 -22.14 -3.61 -64.79
CA SER A 6 -22.96 -3.87 -63.58
C SER A 6 -22.83 -2.83 -62.45
N SER A 7 -23.74 -1.85 -62.35
CA SER A 7 -25.02 -1.84 -61.59
C SER A 7 -24.84 -1.56 -60.07
N ARG A 8 -25.37 -0.42 -59.57
CA ARG A 8 -26.62 -0.25 -58.77
C ARG A 8 -26.27 0.09 -57.31
N THR A 9 -26.49 1.33 -56.84
CA THR A 9 -27.68 1.95 -56.19
C THR A 9 -27.54 2.03 -54.66
N ASP A 10 -27.68 3.27 -54.17
CA ASP A 10 -28.21 3.76 -52.88
C ASP A 10 -27.90 3.04 -51.56
N SER A 11 -27.32 3.81 -50.62
CA SER A 11 -27.79 3.82 -49.23
C SER A 11 -27.55 5.18 -48.57
N SER A 12 -28.61 5.69 -47.95
CA SER A 12 -28.57 6.81 -47.01
C SER A 12 -28.83 6.28 -45.59
N TRP A 13 -28.43 7.07 -44.59
CA TRP A 13 -28.61 6.89 -43.13
C TRP A 13 -27.71 5.85 -42.45
N ALA A 14 -26.71 6.33 -41.70
CA ALA A 14 -26.74 6.30 -40.23
C ALA A 14 -25.42 6.89 -39.69
N SER A 15 -25.58 8.05 -39.04
CA SER A 15 -24.87 8.50 -37.83
C SER A 15 -23.63 7.75 -37.38
N GLY A 16 -22.55 8.52 -37.18
CA GLY A 16 -21.35 8.06 -36.50
C GLY A 16 -21.65 7.40 -35.16
N GLU A 17 -21.20 6.16 -35.03
CA GLU A 17 -20.93 5.56 -33.74
C GLU A 17 -19.49 5.89 -33.36
N GLU A 18 -19.38 6.92 -32.52
CA GLU A 18 -18.15 7.25 -31.82
C GLU A 18 -17.60 6.04 -31.08
N LEU A 19 -16.27 5.93 -31.12
CA LEU A 19 -15.38 5.15 -30.26
C LEU A 19 -15.45 5.59 -28.77
N VAL A 20 -16.65 5.75 -28.24
CA VAL A 20 -16.93 5.79 -26.80
C VAL A 20 -17.40 4.38 -26.43
N LYS A 21 -17.11 3.91 -25.20
CA LYS A 21 -17.71 2.72 -24.51
C LYS A 21 -16.77 1.51 -24.32
N PRO A 22 -15.56 1.71 -23.78
CA PRO A 22 -15.17 0.84 -22.65
C PRO A 22 -15.14 1.59 -21.32
N GLN A 23 -14.61 2.82 -21.30
CA GLN A 23 -14.50 3.63 -20.07
C GLN A 23 -15.84 4.17 -19.58
N ALA A 24 -16.72 4.62 -20.48
CA ALA A 24 -18.06 5.10 -20.12
C ALA A 24 -18.93 3.97 -19.52
N MET A 25 -18.93 2.78 -20.13
CA MET A 25 -19.62 1.61 -19.59
C MET A 25 -19.07 1.18 -18.22
N LEU A 26 -17.76 1.28 -17.99
CA LEU A 26 -17.16 0.96 -16.70
C LEU A 26 -17.51 1.99 -15.62
N ALA A 27 -17.64 3.27 -15.99
CA ALA A 27 -18.08 4.34 -15.10
C ALA A 27 -19.57 4.18 -14.72
N ASP A 28 -20.44 3.91 -15.69
CA ASP A 28 -21.88 3.66 -15.46
C ASP A 28 -22.12 2.44 -14.58
N VAL A 29 -21.37 1.36 -14.81
CA VAL A 29 -21.44 0.15 -13.97
C VAL A 29 -20.94 0.43 -12.56
N ARG A 30 -19.86 1.21 -12.38
CA ARG A 30 -19.36 1.59 -11.06
C ARG A 30 -20.37 2.47 -10.29
N ALA A 31 -21.01 3.41 -10.98
CA ALA A 31 -22.08 4.23 -10.41
C ALA A 31 -23.30 3.37 -9.98
N GLY A 32 -23.67 2.37 -10.80
CA GLY A 32 -24.76 1.44 -10.46
C GLY A 32 -24.46 0.55 -9.25
N LEU A 33 -23.21 0.10 -9.09
CA LEU A 33 -22.76 -0.68 -7.94
C LEU A 33 -22.73 0.15 -6.64
N GLN A 34 -22.23 1.39 -6.72
CA GLN A 34 -22.24 2.30 -5.58
C GLN A 34 -23.67 2.65 -5.13
N ARG A 35 -24.59 2.85 -6.09
CA ARG A 35 -26.01 3.03 -5.78
C ARG A 35 -26.60 1.82 -5.05
N ALA A 36 -26.31 0.60 -5.53
CA ALA A 36 -26.79 -0.62 -4.90
C ALA A 36 -26.28 -0.79 -3.45
N TYR A 37 -25.03 -0.42 -3.21
CA TYR A 37 -24.46 -0.43 -1.87
C TYR A 37 -25.16 0.57 -0.92
N LEU A 38 -25.37 1.80 -1.38
CA LEU A 38 -26.07 2.82 -0.59
C LEU A 38 -27.53 2.42 -0.30
N GLU A 39 -28.23 1.83 -1.28
CA GLU A 39 -29.57 1.27 -1.07
C GLU A 39 -29.57 0.16 0.00
N GLY A 40 -28.51 -0.65 0.06
CA GLY A 40 -28.34 -1.66 1.09
C GLY A 40 -28.15 -1.07 2.49
N ILE A 41 -27.30 -0.04 2.62
CA ILE A 41 -27.14 0.70 3.88
C ILE A 41 -28.48 1.30 4.32
N GLU A 42 -29.20 1.96 3.42
CA GLU A 42 -30.51 2.56 3.71
C GLU A 42 -31.54 1.51 4.17
N PHE A 43 -31.48 0.30 3.62
CA PHE A 43 -32.33 -0.79 4.07
C PHE A 43 -32.05 -1.20 5.53
N ILE A 44 -30.79 -1.29 5.95
CA ILE A 44 -30.48 -1.56 7.38
C ILE A 44 -30.85 -0.36 8.25
N ARG A 45 -30.60 0.87 7.80
CA ARG A 45 -31.06 2.08 8.52
C ARG A 45 -32.57 2.05 8.75
N LEU A 46 -33.34 1.61 7.76
CA LEU A 46 -34.78 1.42 7.91
C LEU A 46 -35.10 0.34 8.95
N LYS A 47 -34.39 -0.81 8.96
CA LYS A 47 -34.58 -1.84 9.98
C LYS A 47 -34.23 -1.40 11.39
N ILE A 48 -33.19 -0.60 11.54
CA ILE A 48 -32.84 0.03 12.82
C ILE A 48 -33.96 0.98 13.27
N ARG A 49 -34.48 1.82 12.36
CA ARG A 49 -35.61 2.72 12.66
C ARG A 49 -36.89 1.97 13.04
N GLU A 50 -37.24 0.91 12.31
CA GLU A 50 -38.38 0.05 12.67
C GLU A 50 -38.21 -0.54 14.08
N SER A 51 -36.99 -0.92 14.47
CA SER A 51 -36.70 -1.39 15.83
C SER A 51 -36.77 -0.28 16.89
N GLU A 52 -36.41 0.95 16.56
CA GLU A 52 -36.55 2.09 17.48
C GLU A 52 -38.01 2.46 17.73
N GLU A 53 -38.82 2.44 16.68
CA GLU A 53 -40.27 2.67 16.77
C GLU A 53 -40.92 1.57 17.62
N GLU A 54 -40.55 0.30 17.40
CA GLU A 54 -41.01 -0.84 18.20
C GLU A 54 -40.59 -0.72 19.68
N LEU A 55 -39.34 -0.35 19.96
CA LEU A 55 -38.86 -0.13 21.32
C LEU A 55 -39.58 1.04 22.01
N THR A 56 -39.82 2.13 21.27
CA THR A 56 -40.58 3.28 21.76
C THR A 56 -42.02 2.86 22.11
N HIS A 57 -42.66 2.05 21.26
CA HIS A 57 -43.99 1.52 21.56
C HIS A 57 -44.00 0.63 22.81
N ILE A 58 -42.97 -0.20 23.01
CA ILE A 58 -42.83 -1.01 24.23
C ILE A 58 -42.66 -0.11 25.47
N LYS A 59 -41.82 0.94 25.40
CA LYS A 59 -41.64 1.93 26.48
C LYS A 59 -42.97 2.61 26.84
N LEU A 60 -43.65 3.19 25.86
CA LEU A 60 -44.93 3.88 26.06
C LEU A 60 -46.00 2.95 26.62
N GLY A 61 -46.05 1.70 26.15
CA GLY A 61 -46.96 0.67 26.65
C GLY A 61 -46.71 0.33 28.12
N PHE A 62 -45.44 0.14 28.50
CA PHE A 62 -45.08 -0.18 29.89
C PHE A 62 -45.39 0.97 30.85
N TYR A 63 -45.02 2.19 30.50
CA TYR A 63 -45.25 3.39 31.33
C TYR A 63 -46.69 3.92 31.25
N GLN A 64 -47.54 3.31 30.41
CA GLN A 64 -48.94 3.68 30.22
C GLN A 64 -49.13 5.17 29.84
N CYS A 65 -48.23 5.71 29.01
CA CYS A 65 -48.26 7.10 28.56
C CYS A 65 -48.36 7.21 27.04
N SER A 66 -48.81 8.37 26.55
CA SER A 66 -48.95 8.65 25.11
C SER A 66 -47.71 9.30 24.49
N GLU A 67 -46.87 9.92 25.31
CA GLU A 67 -45.72 10.72 24.87
C GLU A 67 -44.43 10.19 25.47
N ASN A 68 -43.36 10.24 24.68
CA ASN A 68 -42.03 9.74 25.06
C ASN A 68 -41.27 10.84 25.82
N GLU A 69 -41.75 11.14 27.03
CA GLU A 69 -41.18 12.16 27.90
C GLU A 69 -40.66 11.50 29.19
N GLU A 70 -39.37 11.73 29.49
CA GLU A 70 -38.70 11.14 30.65
C GLU A 70 -39.43 11.47 31.97
N GLU A 71 -39.99 12.67 32.11
CA GLU A 71 -40.74 13.09 33.31
C GLU A 71 -41.97 12.21 33.58
N HIS A 72 -42.66 11.75 32.53
CA HIS A 72 -43.80 10.84 32.65
C HIS A 72 -43.37 9.44 33.08
N PHE A 73 -42.23 8.95 32.56
CA PHE A 73 -41.65 7.67 32.96
C PHE A 73 -41.21 7.70 34.43
N GLU A 74 -40.52 8.75 34.84
CA GLU A 74 -40.11 8.96 36.23
C GLU A 74 -41.31 9.01 37.17
N SER A 75 -42.36 9.76 36.80
CA SER A 75 -43.60 9.86 37.59
C SER A 75 -44.29 8.51 37.79
N TYR A 76 -44.34 7.67 36.75
CA TYR A 76 -44.88 6.31 36.87
C TYR A 76 -44.05 5.45 37.84
N LEU A 77 -42.72 5.49 37.75
CA LEU A 77 -41.84 4.71 38.63
C LEU A 77 -41.91 5.17 40.09
N VAL A 78 -41.99 6.48 40.32
CA VAL A 78 -42.21 7.05 41.67
C VAL A 78 -43.52 6.51 42.26
N ARG A 79 -44.60 6.53 41.48
CA ARG A 79 -45.88 5.95 41.90
C ARG A 79 -45.77 4.46 42.21
N CYS A 80 -45.07 3.68 41.38
CA CYS A 80 -44.81 2.26 41.68
C CYS A 80 -44.06 2.10 43.00
N ASN A 81 -43.00 2.88 43.23
CA ASN A 81 -42.22 2.86 44.47
C ASN A 81 -43.09 3.19 45.69
N GLU A 82 -43.95 4.21 45.62
CA GLU A 82 -44.88 4.56 46.70
C GLU A 82 -45.85 3.42 47.04
N GLN A 83 -46.41 2.76 46.04
CA GLN A 83 -47.34 1.63 46.20
C GLN A 83 -46.63 0.41 46.82
N PHE A 84 -45.41 0.10 46.37
CA PHE A 84 -44.60 -0.96 46.98
C PHE A 84 -44.20 -0.63 48.43
N LEU A 85 -43.90 0.64 48.74
CA LEU A 85 -43.64 1.09 50.11
C LEU A 85 -44.86 0.96 51.02
N GLN A 86 -46.05 1.34 50.52
CA GLN A 86 -47.32 1.19 51.25
C GLN A 86 -47.61 -0.28 51.58
N ALA A 87 -47.51 -1.16 50.57
CA ALA A 87 -47.61 -2.61 50.74
C ALA A 87 -46.64 -3.15 51.81
N ASN A 88 -45.36 -2.76 51.74
CA ASN A 88 -44.35 -3.16 52.72
C ASN A 88 -44.67 -2.66 54.13
N ASN A 89 -45.19 -1.44 54.27
CA ASN A 89 -45.55 -0.86 55.57
C ASN A 89 -46.72 -1.60 56.22
N GLU A 90 -47.73 -2.01 55.46
CA GLU A 90 -48.85 -2.79 56.00
C GLU A 90 -48.42 -4.21 56.43
N LEU A 91 -47.60 -4.87 55.62
CA LEU A 91 -47.02 -6.17 56.00
C LEU A 91 -46.17 -6.07 57.28
N ARG A 92 -45.39 -4.99 57.44
CA ARG A 92 -44.67 -4.69 58.69
C ARG A 92 -45.61 -4.52 59.88
N ARG A 93 -46.73 -3.80 59.73
CA ARG A 93 -47.74 -3.63 60.80
C ARG A 93 -48.31 -4.97 61.26
N LYS A 94 -48.35 -5.97 60.38
CA LYS A 94 -48.78 -7.35 60.69
C LYS A 94 -47.64 -8.29 61.10
N ASN A 95 -46.46 -7.76 61.43
CA ASN A 95 -45.26 -8.52 61.83
C ASN A 95 -44.79 -9.54 60.79
N VAL A 96 -44.94 -9.25 59.49
CA VAL A 96 -44.40 -10.07 58.41
C VAL A 96 -42.97 -9.60 58.06
N THR A 97 -42.04 -10.55 57.95
CA THR A 97 -40.66 -10.26 57.54
C THR A 97 -40.63 -9.80 56.08
N LEU A 98 -40.13 -8.58 55.85
CA LEU A 98 -39.97 -8.06 54.50
C LEU A 98 -38.74 -8.64 53.82
N LYS A 99 -38.89 -8.86 52.52
CA LYS A 99 -37.80 -9.23 51.61
C LYS A 99 -37.55 -8.13 50.59
N VAL A 100 -36.39 -8.18 49.97
CA VAL A 100 -36.05 -7.35 48.81
C VAL A 100 -36.87 -7.85 47.62
N LEU A 101 -37.51 -6.93 46.88
CA LEU A 101 -38.25 -7.27 45.66
C LEU A 101 -37.32 -7.14 44.45
N ASP A 102 -36.60 -8.21 44.18
CA ASP A 102 -35.64 -8.33 43.09
C ASP A 102 -36.08 -9.34 42.02
N SER A 103 -37.29 -9.88 42.10
CA SER A 103 -37.77 -10.92 41.19
C SER A 103 -39.28 -11.00 41.10
N GLU A 104 -39.76 -11.63 40.02
CA GLU A 104 -41.17 -11.99 39.84
C GLU A 104 -41.69 -12.80 41.04
N MET A 105 -40.92 -13.80 41.48
CA MET A 105 -41.30 -14.67 42.59
C MET A 105 -41.53 -13.90 43.89
N GLU A 106 -40.72 -12.87 44.17
CA GLU A 106 -40.88 -12.06 45.37
C GLU A 106 -42.05 -11.05 45.25
N ILE A 107 -42.38 -10.56 44.04
CA ILE A 107 -43.62 -9.78 43.82
C ILE A 107 -44.86 -10.66 44.05
N VAL A 108 -44.87 -11.88 43.52
CA VAL A 108 -45.98 -12.82 43.71
C VAL A 108 -46.12 -13.20 45.19
N ALA A 109 -45.00 -13.43 45.88
CA ALA A 109 -44.99 -13.68 47.32
C ALA A 109 -45.57 -12.49 48.12
N LEU A 110 -45.20 -11.26 47.77
CA LEU A 110 -45.74 -10.04 48.35
C LEU A 110 -47.27 -9.98 48.18
N LEU A 111 -47.76 -10.17 46.95
CA LEU A 111 -49.19 -10.14 46.63
C LEU A 111 -49.98 -11.20 47.41
N ASN A 112 -49.46 -12.41 47.53
CA ASN A 112 -50.11 -13.47 48.30
C ASN A 112 -50.16 -13.13 49.81
N GLN A 113 -49.07 -12.57 50.36
CA GLN A 113 -49.04 -12.15 51.77
C GLN A 113 -50.01 -11.00 52.05
N LEU A 114 -50.14 -10.04 51.14
CA LEU A 114 -51.11 -8.95 51.24
C LEU A 114 -52.56 -9.49 51.23
N ARG A 115 -52.87 -10.41 50.31
CA ARG A 115 -54.21 -11.02 50.18
C ARG A 115 -54.60 -11.88 51.38
N GLU A 116 -53.66 -12.61 51.97
CA GLU A 116 -53.95 -13.53 53.09
C GLU A 116 -54.01 -12.82 54.46
N LYS A 117 -53.16 -11.80 54.69
CA LYS A 117 -52.87 -11.30 56.04
C LYS A 117 -53.38 -9.88 56.31
N CYS A 118 -53.84 -9.18 55.28
CA CYS A 118 -54.25 -7.79 55.40
C CYS A 118 -55.67 -7.61 54.84
N GLU A 119 -56.52 -6.85 55.55
CA GLU A 119 -57.67 -6.16 54.94
C GLU A 119 -57.14 -4.94 54.17
N PHE A 120 -56.24 -5.19 53.23
CA PHE A 120 -55.56 -4.16 52.46
C PHE A 120 -56.52 -3.56 51.42
N ASP A 121 -56.29 -2.31 51.01
CA ASP A 121 -57.12 -1.68 49.99
C ASP A 121 -57.09 -2.51 48.70
N LYS A 122 -58.27 -2.85 48.19
CA LYS A 122 -58.41 -3.62 46.95
C LYS A 122 -57.74 -2.90 45.78
N GLY A 123 -57.75 -1.57 45.78
CA GLY A 123 -57.12 -0.76 44.74
C GLY A 123 -55.59 -0.87 44.68
N GLU A 124 -54.92 -0.97 45.83
CA GLU A 124 -53.44 -1.07 45.88
C GLU A 124 -52.96 -2.48 45.50
N ILE A 125 -53.68 -3.55 45.91
CA ILE A 125 -53.42 -4.93 45.43
C ILE A 125 -53.64 -5.03 43.91
N GLU A 126 -54.69 -4.38 43.40
CA GLU A 126 -55.00 -4.35 41.97
C GLU A 126 -53.88 -3.65 41.19
N PHE A 127 -53.39 -2.50 41.66
CA PHE A 127 -52.28 -1.79 41.02
C PHE A 127 -50.98 -2.61 40.97
N ILE A 128 -50.56 -3.23 42.08
CA ILE A 128 -49.34 -4.06 42.10
C ILE A 128 -49.51 -5.30 41.21
N SER A 129 -50.73 -5.87 41.17
CA SER A 129 -51.04 -6.99 40.27
C SER A 129 -50.96 -6.56 38.80
N GLU A 130 -51.48 -5.38 38.46
CA GLU A 130 -51.39 -4.80 37.11
C GLU A 130 -49.94 -4.51 36.70
N PHE A 131 -49.15 -3.92 37.60
CA PHE A 131 -47.71 -3.71 37.39
C PHE A 131 -46.99 -5.03 37.09
N TRP A 132 -47.26 -6.08 37.87
CA TRP A 132 -46.65 -7.40 37.67
C TRP A 132 -47.00 -7.99 36.31
N GLU A 133 -48.28 -8.01 35.95
CA GLU A 133 -48.73 -8.51 34.64
C GLU A 133 -48.13 -7.68 33.50
N ASN A 134 -48.07 -6.35 33.65
CA ASN A 134 -47.46 -5.47 32.65
C ASN A 134 -45.95 -5.73 32.50
N LEU A 135 -45.23 -5.87 33.61
CA LEU A 135 -43.81 -6.23 33.61
C LEU A 135 -43.57 -7.56 32.90
N LYS A 136 -44.33 -8.61 33.27
CA LYS A 136 -44.23 -9.93 32.66
C LYS A 136 -44.46 -9.91 31.15
N ASN A 137 -45.57 -9.31 30.71
CA ASN A 137 -45.89 -9.19 29.29
C ASN A 137 -44.82 -8.40 28.52
N THR A 138 -44.27 -7.36 29.16
CA THR A 138 -43.22 -6.53 28.59
C THR A 138 -41.89 -7.28 28.48
N MET A 139 -41.52 -8.09 29.47
CA MET A 139 -40.31 -8.92 29.42
C MET A 139 -40.35 -9.96 28.29
N ASP A 140 -41.52 -10.56 28.05
CA ASP A 140 -41.74 -11.43 26.90
C ASP A 140 -41.61 -10.65 25.57
N GLY A 141 -42.19 -9.45 25.51
CA GLY A 141 -42.05 -8.52 24.38
C GLY A 141 -40.59 -8.14 24.09
N LEU A 142 -39.83 -7.79 25.13
CA LEU A 142 -38.40 -7.49 25.06
C LEU A 142 -37.57 -8.69 24.59
N THR A 143 -37.94 -9.91 24.99
CA THR A 143 -37.29 -11.13 24.51
C THR A 143 -37.48 -11.31 23.00
N ILE A 144 -38.71 -11.10 22.51
CA ILE A 144 -39.02 -11.16 21.07
C ILE A 144 -38.24 -10.06 20.33
N PHE A 145 -38.25 -8.84 20.86
CA PHE A 145 -37.54 -7.70 20.30
C PHE A 145 -36.04 -7.98 20.14
N VAL A 146 -35.37 -8.43 21.20
CA VAL A 146 -33.92 -8.71 21.19
C VAL A 146 -33.56 -9.77 20.15
N ASN A 147 -34.37 -10.84 20.06
CA ASN A 147 -34.15 -11.87 19.05
C ASN A 147 -34.37 -11.35 17.62
N LYS A 148 -35.39 -10.50 17.43
CA LYS A 148 -35.67 -9.85 16.15
C LYS A 148 -34.52 -8.93 15.75
N PHE A 149 -34.07 -8.04 16.64
CA PHE A 149 -32.91 -7.16 16.42
C PHE A 149 -31.65 -7.96 16.05
N LYS A 150 -31.36 -9.03 16.80
CA LYS A 150 -30.21 -9.90 16.51
C LYS A 150 -30.25 -10.42 15.06
N ILE A 151 -31.38 -10.95 14.64
CA ILE A 151 -31.54 -11.57 13.31
C ILE A 151 -31.62 -10.50 12.20
N SER A 152 -32.36 -9.42 12.42
CA SER A 152 -32.68 -8.42 11.39
C SER A 152 -31.58 -7.38 11.17
N VAL A 153 -30.78 -7.09 12.21
CA VAL A 153 -29.73 -6.07 12.20
C VAL A 153 -28.36 -6.68 12.47
N LEU A 154 -28.13 -7.27 13.65
CA LEU A 154 -26.78 -7.66 14.10
C LEU A 154 -26.14 -8.74 13.22
N ASP A 155 -26.85 -9.82 12.92
CA ASP A 155 -26.33 -10.91 12.11
C ASP A 155 -25.99 -10.44 10.68
N ARG A 156 -26.74 -9.46 10.16
CA ARG A 156 -26.48 -8.82 8.86
C ARG A 156 -25.25 -7.92 8.89
N LEU A 157 -25.11 -7.08 9.92
CA LEU A 157 -23.92 -6.26 10.14
C LEU A 157 -22.67 -7.14 10.26
N ARG A 158 -22.76 -8.25 11.01
CA ARG A 158 -21.68 -9.24 11.17
C ARG A 158 -21.27 -9.86 9.84
N GLY A 159 -22.22 -10.14 8.95
CA GLY A 159 -21.97 -10.62 7.60
C GLY A 159 -21.09 -9.68 6.76
N ASN A 160 -21.26 -8.36 6.92
CA ASN A 160 -20.45 -7.32 6.25
C ASN A 160 -18.97 -7.35 6.71
N CYS A 161 -18.71 -7.71 7.97
CA CYS A 161 -17.35 -7.72 8.52
C CYS A 161 -16.54 -8.99 8.29
N ILE A 162 -17.15 -10.16 8.49
CA ILE A 162 -16.41 -11.43 8.53
C ILE A 162 -15.97 -11.89 7.14
N SER A 163 -16.74 -11.59 6.10
CA SER A 163 -16.47 -12.12 4.75
C SER A 163 -15.28 -11.47 4.05
N TYR A 164 -14.83 -10.32 4.54
CA TYR A 164 -13.92 -9.43 3.81
C TYR A 164 -12.49 -9.42 4.38
N TYR A 165 -12.31 -9.49 5.71
CA TYR A 165 -10.98 -9.35 6.35
C TYR A 165 -10.30 -10.68 6.69
N ASN A 166 -11.04 -11.79 6.76
CA ASN A 166 -10.46 -13.09 7.14
C ASN A 166 -9.71 -13.80 6.01
N ASN A 167 -9.78 -13.33 4.75
CA ASN A 167 -9.29 -14.07 3.59
C ASN A 167 -8.20 -13.37 2.77
N THR A 168 -7.70 -12.21 3.19
CA THR A 168 -6.81 -11.40 2.35
C THR A 168 -5.77 -10.62 3.14
N GLU A 169 -4.50 -10.85 2.81
CA GLU A 169 -3.32 -10.09 3.21
C GLU A 169 -3.35 -8.66 2.62
N PHE A 170 -4.37 -7.86 2.95
CA PHE A 170 -4.43 -6.46 2.55
C PHE A 170 -3.74 -5.60 3.60
N HIS A 171 -2.53 -5.14 3.29
CA HIS A 171 -1.74 -4.23 4.13
C HIS A 171 -2.02 -2.76 3.75
N LEU A 172 -3.27 -2.32 3.94
CA LEU A 172 -3.66 -0.93 3.75
C LEU A 172 -4.11 -0.33 5.08
N ASP A 173 -3.48 0.77 5.50
CA ASP A 173 -3.74 1.42 6.78
C ASP A 173 -5.22 1.84 6.93
N VAL A 174 -5.84 2.33 5.85
CA VAL A 174 -7.26 2.73 5.84
C VAL A 174 -8.17 1.53 6.13
N SER A 175 -7.82 0.36 5.61
CA SER A 175 -8.57 -0.88 5.82
C SER A 175 -8.37 -1.41 7.23
N ALA A 176 -7.14 -1.37 7.74
CA ALA A 176 -6.82 -1.80 9.10
C ALA A 176 -7.58 -0.98 10.15
N ARG A 177 -7.58 0.35 9.99
CA ARG A 177 -8.31 1.27 10.88
C ARG A 177 -9.81 0.99 10.88
N TYR A 178 -10.40 0.80 9.70
CA TYR A 178 -11.82 0.44 9.60
C TYR A 178 -12.13 -0.89 10.30
N THR A 179 -11.30 -1.91 10.12
CA THR A 179 -11.51 -3.22 10.75
C THR A 179 -11.50 -3.11 12.28
N GLU A 180 -10.52 -2.39 12.84
CA GLU A 180 -10.42 -2.16 14.28
C GLU A 180 -11.67 -1.46 14.82
N GLU A 181 -12.06 -0.34 14.21
CA GLU A 181 -13.25 0.42 14.62
C GLU A 181 -14.51 -0.44 14.63
N VAL A 182 -14.70 -1.26 13.59
CA VAL A 182 -15.90 -2.09 13.49
C VAL A 182 -15.84 -3.32 14.40
N SER A 183 -14.67 -3.90 14.62
CA SER A 183 -14.48 -4.94 15.63
C SER A 183 -14.84 -4.44 17.03
N ASN A 184 -14.55 -3.17 17.35
CA ASN A 184 -14.95 -2.56 18.61
C ASN A 184 -16.48 -2.43 18.70
N TYR A 185 -17.16 -1.88 17.67
CA TYR A 185 -18.63 -1.81 17.65
C TYR A 185 -19.29 -3.18 17.82
N LEU A 186 -18.78 -4.20 17.12
CA LEU A 186 -19.31 -5.57 17.26
C LEU A 186 -19.15 -6.10 18.68
N THR A 187 -17.97 -5.90 19.28
CA THR A 187 -17.69 -6.34 20.64
C THR A 187 -18.61 -5.66 21.66
N ASP A 188 -18.83 -4.35 21.49
CA ASP A 188 -19.71 -3.57 22.37
C ASP A 188 -21.17 -4.00 22.26
N ILE A 189 -21.68 -4.24 21.03
CA ILE A 189 -23.03 -4.76 20.82
C ILE A 189 -23.17 -6.17 21.39
N GLU A 190 -22.23 -7.10 21.12
CA GLU A 190 -22.31 -8.48 21.60
C GLU A 190 -22.24 -8.57 23.13
N ARG A 191 -21.45 -7.72 23.77
CA ARG A 191 -21.42 -7.58 25.22
C ARG A 191 -22.77 -7.09 25.75
N THR A 192 -23.26 -5.97 25.23
CA THR A 192 -24.52 -5.36 25.67
C THR A 192 -25.71 -6.31 25.45
N LEU A 193 -25.72 -7.04 24.34
CA LEU A 193 -26.71 -8.06 24.01
C LEU A 193 -26.67 -9.22 25.02
N THR A 194 -25.47 -9.68 25.38
CA THR A 194 -25.30 -10.76 26.36
C THR A 194 -25.79 -10.33 27.74
N ASP A 195 -25.40 -9.14 28.20
CA ASP A 195 -25.85 -8.59 29.49
C ASP A 195 -27.38 -8.43 29.52
N THR A 196 -27.96 -7.93 28.43
CA THR A 196 -29.42 -7.79 28.25
C THR A 196 -30.12 -9.15 28.33
N GLN A 197 -29.61 -10.17 27.65
CA GLN A 197 -30.20 -11.51 27.68
C GLN A 197 -30.10 -12.18 29.05
N ILE A 198 -29.01 -11.95 29.80
CA ILE A 198 -28.86 -12.46 31.16
C ILE A 198 -29.88 -11.78 32.09
N LEU A 199 -29.99 -10.45 32.02
CA LEU A 199 -30.97 -9.69 32.79
C LEU A 199 -32.40 -10.17 32.52
N ILE A 200 -32.77 -10.31 31.24
CA ILE A 200 -34.08 -10.82 30.81
C ILE A 200 -34.34 -12.23 31.35
N LYS A 201 -33.35 -13.13 31.38
CA LYS A 201 -33.56 -14.50 31.90
C LYS A 201 -33.62 -14.56 33.43
N SER A 202 -32.99 -13.60 34.11
CA SER A 202 -32.84 -13.60 35.56
C SER A 202 -34.04 -13.03 36.32
N TYR A 203 -34.92 -12.26 35.67
CA TYR A 203 -36.01 -11.53 36.36
C TYR A 203 -36.95 -12.42 37.18
N ALA A 204 -37.12 -13.68 36.80
CA ALA A 204 -37.98 -14.62 37.51
C ALA A 204 -37.40 -15.05 38.87
N ASN A 205 -36.06 -15.18 38.98
CA ASN A 205 -35.39 -15.85 40.10
C ASN A 205 -34.39 -14.96 40.87
N GLY A 206 -34.34 -13.67 40.55
CA GLY A 206 -33.45 -12.69 41.16
C GLY A 206 -32.65 -11.95 40.09
N VAL A 207 -32.84 -10.64 39.99
CA VAL A 207 -32.19 -9.81 38.97
C VAL A 207 -30.70 -9.67 39.26
N HIS A 208 -29.87 -9.86 38.22
CA HIS A 208 -28.43 -9.58 38.26
C HIS A 208 -28.14 -8.07 38.31
N GLN A 209 -28.25 -7.49 39.51
CA GLN A 209 -28.07 -6.05 39.72
C GLN A 209 -26.67 -5.54 39.35
N ASP A 210 -25.67 -6.43 39.33
CA ASP A 210 -24.30 -6.15 38.90
C ASP A 210 -24.17 -5.81 37.40
N LEU A 211 -25.17 -6.19 36.60
CA LEU A 211 -25.22 -5.91 35.16
C LEU A 211 -25.94 -4.60 34.83
N PHE A 212 -26.49 -3.89 35.82
CA PHE A 212 -27.17 -2.63 35.60
C PHE A 212 -26.20 -1.53 35.15
N SER A 213 -26.63 -0.78 34.14
CA SER A 213 -25.90 0.37 33.60
C SER A 213 -26.10 1.62 34.45
N HIS A 214 -25.11 2.51 34.45
CA HIS A 214 -25.19 3.84 35.06
C HIS A 214 -25.40 4.88 33.96
N THR A 215 -26.63 4.98 33.46
CA THR A 215 -27.07 6.03 32.51
C THR A 215 -27.78 7.16 33.24
N LYS A 216 -27.93 8.33 32.61
CA LYS A 216 -28.60 9.48 33.23
C LYS A 216 -30.02 9.15 33.68
N PHE A 217 -30.77 8.45 32.83
CA PHE A 217 -32.14 8.03 33.15
C PHE A 217 -32.18 7.00 34.30
N THR A 218 -31.32 5.98 34.25
CA THR A 218 -31.23 4.99 35.34
C THR A 218 -30.70 5.57 36.66
N GLU A 219 -29.88 6.63 36.59
CA GLU A 219 -29.46 7.43 37.74
C GLU A 219 -30.59 8.28 38.32
N GLY A 220 -31.45 8.88 37.49
CA GLY A 220 -32.67 9.57 37.93
C GLY A 220 -33.57 8.67 38.77
N ILE A 221 -33.72 7.41 38.33
CA ILE A 221 -34.50 6.39 39.06
C ILE A 221 -33.85 6.02 40.40
N LEU A 222 -32.52 5.96 40.47
CA LEU A 222 -31.78 5.74 41.74
C LEU A 222 -32.02 6.83 42.78
N VAL A 223 -32.33 8.05 42.33
CA VAL A 223 -32.68 9.16 43.23
C VAL A 223 -34.15 9.10 43.63
N ALA A 224 -35.02 8.72 42.70
CA ALA A 224 -36.48 8.79 42.87
C ALA A 224 -37.08 7.57 43.58
N CYS A 225 -36.43 6.40 43.53
CA CYS A 225 -36.97 5.13 44.04
C CYS A 225 -36.05 4.46 45.07
N ASP A 226 -36.61 3.73 46.04
CA ASP A 226 -35.84 2.91 46.98
C ASP A 226 -35.43 1.57 46.33
N LEU A 227 -34.43 1.65 45.45
CA LEU A 227 -33.92 0.50 44.72
C LEU A 227 -33.14 -0.50 45.59
N LYS A 228 -32.89 -0.20 46.88
CA LYS A 228 -32.37 -1.21 47.82
C LYS A 228 -33.46 -2.18 48.26
N ALA A 229 -34.69 -1.68 48.40
CA ALA A 229 -35.86 -2.49 48.71
C ALA A 229 -36.50 -3.06 47.44
N PHE A 230 -36.51 -2.30 46.34
CA PHE A 230 -37.21 -2.65 45.09
C PHE A 230 -36.31 -2.59 43.83
N PRO A 231 -35.21 -3.37 43.77
CA PRO A 231 -34.35 -3.42 42.58
C PRO A 231 -35.11 -3.68 41.27
N ILE A 232 -36.22 -4.42 41.32
CA ILE A 232 -37.04 -4.76 40.15
C ILE A 232 -37.55 -3.54 39.38
N LEU A 233 -37.73 -2.38 40.04
CA LEU A 233 -38.17 -1.14 39.38
C LEU A 233 -37.14 -0.58 38.40
N ARG A 234 -35.85 -0.93 38.57
CA ARG A 234 -34.78 -0.52 37.65
C ARG A 234 -34.67 -1.40 36.40
N LEU A 235 -35.23 -2.62 36.46
CA LEU A 235 -35.02 -3.64 35.43
C LEU A 235 -35.44 -3.18 34.04
N PHE A 236 -36.70 -2.78 33.88
CA PHE A 236 -37.22 -2.34 32.58
C PHE A 236 -36.50 -1.09 32.04
N PRO A 237 -36.36 0.00 32.82
CA PRO A 237 -35.55 1.16 32.43
C PRO A 237 -34.17 0.80 31.88
N ASP A 238 -33.42 -0.02 32.61
CA ASP A 238 -32.06 -0.40 32.24
C ASP A 238 -32.02 -1.25 30.96
N LEU A 239 -32.96 -2.18 30.82
CA LEU A 239 -33.07 -2.99 29.60
C LEU A 239 -33.35 -2.12 28.38
N THR A 240 -34.26 -1.15 28.49
CA THR A 240 -34.58 -0.26 27.36
C THR A 240 -33.40 0.61 26.96
N GLU A 241 -32.65 1.16 27.93
CA GLU A 241 -31.43 1.94 27.68
C GLU A 241 -30.34 1.12 27.00
N LYS A 242 -30.14 -0.14 27.43
CA LYS A 242 -29.19 -1.05 26.75
C LYS A 242 -29.61 -1.33 25.31
N MET A 243 -30.90 -1.47 25.05
CA MET A 243 -31.42 -1.68 23.70
C MET A 243 -31.26 -0.44 22.81
N GLU A 244 -31.53 0.75 23.34
CA GLU A 244 -31.26 2.03 22.66
C GLU A 244 -29.77 2.16 22.33
N SER A 245 -28.89 1.84 23.29
CA SER A 245 -27.44 1.84 23.06
C SER A 245 -27.02 0.87 21.94
N MET A 246 -27.61 -0.32 21.85
CA MET A 246 -27.31 -1.26 20.75
C MET A 246 -27.75 -0.71 19.39
N LEU A 247 -28.91 -0.03 19.33
CA LEU A 247 -29.41 0.61 18.11
C LEU A 247 -28.49 1.77 17.69
N ASP A 248 -28.07 2.60 18.64
CA ASP A 248 -27.16 3.73 18.38
C ASP A 248 -25.78 3.27 17.89
N ILE A 249 -25.19 2.25 18.52
CA ILE A 249 -23.91 1.67 18.05
C ILE A 249 -24.08 1.10 16.64
N SER A 250 -25.23 0.47 16.34
CA SER A 250 -25.53 -0.04 15.00
C SER A 250 -25.62 1.07 13.95
N ARG A 251 -26.19 2.24 14.29
CA ARG A 251 -26.18 3.42 13.42
C ARG A 251 -24.76 3.95 13.19
N MET A 252 -23.98 4.09 14.26
CA MET A 252 -22.59 4.54 14.18
C MET A 252 -21.74 3.63 13.28
N TRP A 253 -21.96 2.32 13.37
CA TRP A 253 -21.36 1.34 12.46
C TRP A 253 -21.74 1.65 11.01
N LEU A 254 -23.03 1.77 10.67
CA LEU A 254 -23.47 2.05 9.29
C LEU A 254 -22.88 3.36 8.75
N ASP A 255 -22.89 4.42 9.54
CA ASP A 255 -22.30 5.71 9.16
C ASP A 255 -20.79 5.62 8.96
N ARG A 256 -20.12 4.74 9.70
CA ARG A 256 -18.70 4.47 9.48
C ARG A 256 -18.45 3.67 8.20
N ASP A 257 -19.27 2.67 7.91
CA ASP A 257 -19.18 1.89 6.66
C ASP A 257 -19.39 2.77 5.43
N GLU A 258 -20.38 3.65 5.47
CA GLU A 258 -20.61 4.63 4.41
C GLU A 258 -19.39 5.56 4.23
N ARG A 259 -18.88 6.13 5.32
CA ARG A 259 -17.68 7.00 5.29
C ARG A 259 -16.46 6.27 4.74
N TYR A 260 -16.26 5.00 5.10
CA TYR A 260 -15.14 4.20 4.61
C TYR A 260 -15.17 4.04 3.09
N MET A 261 -16.36 3.89 2.48
CA MET A 261 -16.47 3.83 1.02
C MET A 261 -16.10 5.15 0.34
N TYR A 262 -16.34 6.30 0.97
CA TYR A 262 -15.84 7.59 0.49
C TYR A 262 -14.32 7.69 0.61
N GLU A 263 -13.76 7.31 1.77
CA GLU A 263 -12.30 7.27 1.98
C GLU A 263 -11.61 6.39 0.92
N LEU A 264 -12.11 5.18 0.68
CA LEU A 264 -11.58 4.29 -0.35
C LEU A 264 -11.59 4.92 -1.75
N ASN A 265 -12.67 5.63 -2.10
CA ASN A 265 -12.77 6.32 -3.39
C ASN A 265 -11.71 7.42 -3.53
N ASP A 266 -11.50 8.20 -2.48
CA ASP A 266 -10.49 9.27 -2.46
C ASP A 266 -9.08 8.68 -2.53
N TYR A 267 -8.77 7.65 -1.74
CA TYR A 267 -7.50 6.92 -1.82
C TYR A 267 -7.25 6.35 -3.22
N ILE A 268 -8.26 5.74 -3.86
CA ILE A 268 -8.14 5.25 -5.25
C ILE A 268 -7.80 6.40 -6.21
N ARG A 269 -8.48 7.54 -6.07
CA ARG A 269 -8.26 8.71 -6.94
C ARG A 269 -6.84 9.26 -6.76
N GLU A 270 -6.41 9.42 -5.52
CA GLU A 270 -5.09 9.94 -5.18
C GLU A 270 -3.97 8.99 -5.62
N THR A 271 -4.07 7.70 -5.29
CA THR A 271 -3.10 6.68 -5.69
C THR A 271 -3.02 6.54 -7.21
N ARG A 272 -4.14 6.64 -7.95
CA ARG A 272 -4.09 6.70 -9.44
C ARG A 272 -3.34 7.93 -9.95
N SER A 273 -3.60 9.09 -9.38
CA SER A 273 -2.91 10.32 -9.78
C SER A 273 -1.40 10.24 -9.50
N MET A 274 -1.03 9.74 -8.32
CA MET A 274 0.37 9.51 -7.94
C MET A 274 1.04 8.49 -8.87
N ALA A 275 0.43 7.32 -9.07
CA ALA A 275 0.93 6.28 -9.97
C ALA A 275 1.13 6.82 -11.39
N LYS A 276 0.17 7.58 -11.93
CA LYS A 276 0.28 8.18 -13.27
C LYS A 276 1.48 9.13 -13.38
N ARG A 277 1.70 9.99 -12.38
CA ARG A 277 2.86 10.90 -12.35
C ARG A 277 4.18 10.11 -12.29
N ARG A 278 4.26 9.13 -11.39
CA ARG A 278 5.47 8.30 -11.24
C ARG A 278 5.80 7.45 -12.46
N VAL A 279 4.79 6.94 -13.17
CA VAL A 279 4.98 6.22 -14.43
C VAL A 279 5.57 7.14 -15.51
N GLU A 280 5.10 8.39 -15.59
CA GLU A 280 5.67 9.37 -16.53
C GLU A 280 7.10 9.74 -16.15
N ASP A 281 7.36 9.98 -14.85
CA ASP A 281 8.72 10.21 -14.34
C ASP A 281 9.65 9.03 -14.70
N LEU A 282 9.18 7.80 -14.51
CA LEU A 282 9.93 6.58 -14.85
C LEU A 282 10.26 6.53 -16.34
N LYS A 283 9.30 6.85 -17.21
CA LYS A 283 9.52 6.90 -18.66
C LYS A 283 10.59 7.91 -19.03
N ILE A 284 10.52 9.13 -18.48
CA ILE A 284 11.50 10.19 -18.70
C ILE A 284 12.90 9.75 -18.22
N GLN A 285 13.00 9.12 -17.05
CA GLN A 285 14.28 8.64 -16.52
C GLN A 285 14.86 7.49 -17.34
N LYS A 286 14.04 6.54 -17.83
CA LYS A 286 14.47 5.48 -18.76
C LYS A 286 15.06 6.04 -20.05
N GLU A 287 14.46 7.10 -20.60
CA GLU A 287 14.98 7.77 -21.78
C GLU A 287 16.32 8.49 -21.52
N LYS A 288 16.48 9.10 -20.33
CA LYS A 288 17.76 9.71 -19.91
C LYS A 288 18.86 8.67 -19.76
N ILE A 289 18.60 7.54 -19.09
CA ILE A 289 19.58 6.46 -18.92
C ILE A 289 20.06 5.92 -20.26
N LYS A 290 19.15 5.67 -21.22
CA LYS A 290 19.54 5.25 -22.58
C LYS A 290 20.50 6.22 -23.27
N LYS A 291 20.40 7.52 -23.01
CA LYS A 291 21.34 8.53 -23.55
C LYS A 291 22.69 8.46 -22.83
N PHE A 292 22.68 8.33 -21.50
CA PHE A 292 23.90 8.17 -20.70
C PHE A 292 24.65 6.88 -21.01
N GLU A 293 23.97 5.75 -21.16
CA GLU A 293 24.57 4.47 -21.57
C GLU A 293 25.31 4.58 -22.91
N LYS A 294 24.73 5.29 -23.89
CA LYS A 294 25.40 5.56 -25.17
C LYS A 294 26.67 6.39 -24.97
N ALA A 295 26.61 7.44 -24.16
CA ALA A 295 27.76 8.29 -23.86
C ALA A 295 28.89 7.51 -23.15
N VAL A 296 28.56 6.67 -22.16
CA VAL A 296 29.52 5.81 -21.46
C VAL A 296 30.16 4.80 -22.42
N LYS A 297 29.36 4.17 -23.30
CA LYS A 297 29.89 3.25 -24.33
C LYS A 297 30.85 3.96 -25.28
N SER A 298 30.51 5.15 -25.77
CA SER A 298 31.38 5.96 -26.63
C SER A 298 32.67 6.36 -25.92
N ALA A 299 32.60 6.80 -24.66
CA ALA A 299 33.77 7.16 -23.86
C ALA A 299 34.69 5.94 -23.60
N ASN A 300 34.11 4.76 -23.33
CA ASN A 300 34.88 3.53 -23.15
C ASN A 300 35.63 3.12 -24.43
N ILE A 301 34.97 3.20 -25.60
CA ILE A 301 35.60 2.90 -26.89
C ILE A 301 36.76 3.87 -27.15
N LEU A 302 36.56 5.17 -26.89
CA LEU A 302 37.61 6.18 -27.04
C LEU A 302 38.81 5.87 -26.14
N LEU A 303 38.55 5.55 -24.86
CA LEU A 303 39.57 5.22 -23.90
C LEU A 303 40.36 3.97 -24.33
N HIS A 304 39.67 2.92 -24.77
CA HIS A 304 40.30 1.69 -25.26
C HIS A 304 41.18 1.96 -26.49
N ASN A 305 40.67 2.70 -27.47
CA ASN A 305 41.44 3.07 -28.66
C ASN A 305 42.69 3.89 -28.32
N ASN A 306 42.61 4.78 -27.32
CA ASN A 306 43.77 5.55 -26.87
C ASN A 306 44.80 4.66 -26.15
N LYS A 307 44.37 3.67 -25.36
CA LYS A 307 45.26 2.66 -24.74
C LYS A 307 46.00 1.85 -25.80
N GLU A 308 45.31 1.36 -26.82
CA GLU A 308 45.94 0.62 -27.91
C GLU A 308 46.95 1.46 -28.69
N LYS A 309 46.62 2.74 -28.97
CA LYS A 309 47.56 3.67 -29.63
C LYS A 309 48.82 3.91 -28.79
N LEU A 310 48.67 4.02 -27.47
CA LEU A 310 49.80 4.20 -26.55
C LEU A 310 50.70 2.96 -26.57
N GLN A 311 50.13 1.76 -26.49
CA GLN A 311 50.89 0.50 -26.58
C GLN A 311 51.67 0.38 -27.89
N LYS A 312 51.06 0.77 -29.02
CA LYS A 312 51.74 0.79 -30.32
C LYS A 312 52.90 1.79 -30.34
N LEU A 313 52.71 3.00 -29.81
CA LEU A 313 53.78 4.01 -29.71
C LEU A 313 54.92 3.55 -28.79
N GLU A 314 54.62 2.86 -27.70
CA GLU A 314 55.63 2.29 -26.81
C GLU A 314 56.42 1.15 -27.47
N ALA A 315 55.76 0.29 -28.26
CA ALA A 315 56.42 -0.72 -29.05
C ALA A 315 57.35 -0.10 -30.12
N ASP A 316 56.87 0.92 -30.85
CA ASP A 316 57.66 1.67 -31.84
C ASP A 316 58.90 2.32 -31.19
N LEU A 317 58.73 2.97 -30.02
CA LEU A 317 59.83 3.60 -29.29
C LEU A 317 60.87 2.57 -28.85
N ASN A 318 60.44 1.46 -28.26
CA ASN A 318 61.34 0.37 -27.87
C ASN A 318 62.12 -0.20 -29.07
N GLN A 319 61.50 -0.28 -30.24
CA GLN A 319 62.17 -0.72 -31.46
C GLN A 319 63.20 0.32 -31.94
N LEU A 320 62.83 1.61 -31.96
CA LEU A 320 63.74 2.70 -32.34
C LEU A 320 64.93 2.82 -31.38
N GLU A 321 64.72 2.65 -30.08
CA GLU A 321 65.80 2.65 -29.07
C GLU A 321 66.76 1.47 -29.26
N LYS A 322 66.25 0.27 -29.58
CA LYS A 322 67.09 -0.88 -29.96
C LYS A 322 67.91 -0.59 -31.20
N THR A 323 67.29 -0.04 -32.25
CA THR A 323 67.99 0.34 -33.49
C THR A 323 69.06 1.40 -33.23
N PHE A 324 68.75 2.41 -32.40
CA PHE A 324 69.71 3.41 -31.96
C PHE A 324 70.90 2.78 -31.22
N GLY A 325 70.64 1.84 -30.30
CA GLY A 325 71.67 1.09 -29.59
C GLY A 325 72.59 0.29 -30.52
N VAL A 326 72.03 -0.37 -31.54
CA VAL A 326 72.81 -1.09 -32.56
C VAL A 326 73.70 -0.13 -33.36
N TYR A 327 73.16 0.98 -33.85
CA TYR A 327 73.95 1.97 -34.60
C TYR A 327 75.05 2.59 -33.74
N LYS A 328 74.75 2.90 -32.48
CA LYS A 328 75.72 3.44 -31.53
C LYS A 328 76.87 2.45 -31.26
N GLN A 329 76.55 1.18 -31.01
CA GLN A 329 77.55 0.14 -30.80
C GLN A 329 78.42 -0.08 -32.05
N GLN A 330 77.80 -0.11 -33.24
CA GLN A 330 78.52 -0.21 -34.51
C GLN A 330 79.45 0.98 -34.72
N MET A 331 78.99 2.19 -34.40
CA MET A 331 79.78 3.41 -34.47
C MET A 331 80.98 3.34 -33.51
N GLU A 332 80.80 2.95 -32.25
CA GLU A 332 81.88 2.77 -31.27
C GLU A 332 82.92 1.74 -31.73
N MET A 333 82.48 0.59 -32.26
CA MET A 333 83.37 -0.42 -32.83
C MET A 333 84.19 0.12 -34.01
N LYS A 334 83.55 0.89 -34.90
CA LYS A 334 84.20 1.46 -36.09
C LYS A 334 85.13 2.61 -35.76
N TYR A 335 84.82 3.41 -34.75
CA TYR A 335 85.77 4.38 -34.18
C TYR A 335 87.00 3.70 -33.59
N GLY A 336 86.82 2.60 -32.85
CA GLY A 336 87.92 1.79 -32.35
C GLY A 336 88.79 1.21 -33.47
N GLU A 337 88.17 0.67 -34.52
CA GLU A 337 88.88 0.16 -35.71
C GLU A 337 89.66 1.27 -36.43
N LYS A 338 89.04 2.44 -36.62
CA LYS A 338 89.68 3.62 -37.22
C LYS A 338 90.92 4.04 -36.43
N SER A 339 90.77 4.22 -35.11
CA SER A 339 91.87 4.65 -34.22
C SER A 339 93.05 3.66 -34.21
N GLN A 340 92.78 2.36 -34.25
CA GLN A 340 93.82 1.34 -34.38
C GLN A 340 94.57 1.45 -35.72
N LYS A 341 93.84 1.62 -36.84
CA LYS A 341 94.45 1.77 -38.16
C LYS A 341 95.23 3.07 -38.29
N GLU A 342 94.74 4.18 -37.74
CA GLU A 342 95.46 5.45 -37.66
C GLU A 342 96.76 5.30 -36.88
N SER A 343 96.71 4.66 -35.70
CA SER A 343 97.89 4.36 -34.89
C SER A 343 98.91 3.51 -35.64
N MET A 344 98.46 2.54 -36.45
CA MET A 344 99.33 1.75 -37.32
C MET A 344 99.91 2.56 -38.49
N VAL A 345 99.13 3.48 -39.09
CA VAL A 345 99.60 4.40 -40.13
C VAL A 345 100.71 5.30 -39.57
N ASP A 346 100.54 5.80 -38.35
CA ASP A 346 101.52 6.65 -37.67
C ASP A 346 102.77 5.87 -37.26
N PHE A 347 102.61 4.66 -36.73
CA PHE A 347 103.74 3.77 -36.47
C PHE A 347 104.53 3.46 -37.74
N LEU A 348 103.84 3.15 -38.85
CA LEU A 348 104.49 2.92 -40.15
C LEU A 348 105.14 4.18 -40.70
N LYS A 349 104.57 5.37 -40.47
CA LYS A 349 105.17 6.67 -40.84
C LYS A 349 106.51 6.87 -40.12
N ILE A 350 106.54 6.64 -38.80
CA ILE A 350 107.75 6.73 -37.97
C ILE A 350 108.78 5.68 -38.42
N THR A 351 108.35 4.42 -38.59
CA THR A 351 109.23 3.30 -39.00
C THR A 351 109.84 3.51 -40.39
N LEU A 352 109.06 4.00 -41.36
CA LEU A 352 109.54 4.34 -42.70
C LEU A 352 110.56 5.48 -42.67
N SER A 353 110.40 6.44 -41.75
CA SER A 353 111.35 7.53 -41.54
C SER A 353 112.69 7.03 -41.00
N GLN A 354 112.70 5.94 -40.23
CA GLN A 354 113.91 5.35 -39.62
C GLN A 354 114.63 4.34 -40.54
N THR A 355 113.90 3.59 -41.38
CA THR A 355 114.45 2.45 -42.14
C THR A 355 114.93 2.75 -43.57
N LYS A 356 114.86 4.00 -44.06
CA LYS A 356 115.28 4.45 -45.40
C LYS A 356 114.83 3.50 -46.56
N LYS A 357 113.67 3.83 -47.15
CA LYS A 357 113.11 3.31 -48.43
C LYS A 357 112.78 1.81 -48.48
N ASN A 358 111.87 1.37 -47.60
CA ASN A 358 111.18 0.08 -47.77
C ASN A 358 109.84 0.28 -48.52
N TYR A 359 109.84 -0.01 -49.83
CA TYR A 359 108.69 0.17 -50.72
C TYR A 359 107.44 -0.62 -50.28
N ASN A 360 107.62 -1.81 -49.73
CA ASN A 360 106.52 -2.66 -49.26
C ASN A 360 105.80 -2.04 -48.06
N LEU A 361 106.53 -1.44 -47.12
CA LEU A 361 105.95 -0.71 -45.98
C LEU A 361 105.22 0.56 -46.44
N GLN A 362 105.71 1.22 -47.49
CA GLN A 362 105.05 2.40 -48.07
C GLN A 362 103.73 2.07 -48.76
N LEU A 363 103.67 0.96 -49.52
CA LEU A 363 102.41 0.44 -50.08
C LEU A 363 101.41 0.03 -48.98
N LYS A 364 101.88 -0.62 -47.91
CA LYS A 364 101.03 -0.99 -46.77
C LYS A 364 100.45 0.25 -46.07
N ARG A 365 101.26 1.31 -45.91
CA ARG A 365 100.81 2.60 -45.37
C ARG A 365 99.76 3.27 -46.25
N GLN A 366 99.93 3.30 -47.58
CA GLN A 366 98.94 3.86 -48.50
C GLN A 366 97.61 3.08 -48.49
N ARG A 367 97.66 1.74 -48.40
CA ARG A 367 96.45 0.91 -48.25
C ARG A 367 95.71 1.22 -46.95
N LEU A 368 96.43 1.36 -45.85
CA LEU A 368 95.84 1.71 -44.56
C LEU A 368 95.22 3.11 -44.56
N LEU A 369 95.85 4.10 -45.19
CA LEU A 369 95.27 5.44 -45.35
C LEU A 369 93.93 5.40 -46.11
N ARG A 370 93.84 4.67 -47.22
CA ARG A 370 92.57 4.49 -47.93
C ARG A 370 91.50 3.82 -47.07
N GLN A 371 91.89 2.81 -46.28
CA GLN A 371 90.96 2.16 -45.34
C GLN A 371 90.50 3.10 -44.21
N VAL A 372 91.32 4.05 -43.78
CA VAL A 372 90.93 5.08 -42.82
C VAL A 372 89.93 6.05 -43.45
N GLU A 373 90.19 6.54 -44.68
CA GLU A 373 89.26 7.42 -45.41
C GLU A 373 87.91 6.73 -45.71
N GLU A 374 87.91 5.43 -46.02
CA GLU A 374 86.69 4.63 -46.19
C GLU A 374 85.93 4.47 -44.87
N LEU A 375 86.63 4.26 -43.75
CA LEU A 375 86.03 4.20 -42.41
C LEU A 375 85.45 5.56 -41.98
N GLU A 376 86.09 6.67 -42.34
CA GLU A 376 85.57 8.02 -42.10
C GLU A 376 84.24 8.26 -42.81
N LYS A 377 84.17 7.97 -44.10
CA LYS A 377 82.91 8.10 -44.86
C LYS A 377 81.81 7.18 -44.32
N PHE A 378 82.18 6.00 -43.84
CA PHE A 378 81.24 5.08 -43.21
C PHE A 378 80.74 5.60 -41.85
N LEU A 379 81.61 6.18 -41.03
CA LEU A 379 81.26 6.81 -39.76
C LEU A 379 80.35 8.03 -39.95
N ASP A 380 80.63 8.89 -40.95
CA ASP A 380 79.77 10.02 -41.31
C ASP A 380 78.36 9.55 -41.74
N GLY A 381 78.27 8.41 -42.43
CA GLY A 381 77.00 7.76 -42.78
C GLY A 381 76.24 7.28 -41.55
N LEU A 382 76.92 6.56 -40.66
CA LEU A 382 76.34 6.10 -39.39
C LEU A 382 75.89 7.26 -38.50
N GLU A 383 76.61 8.38 -38.48
CA GLU A 383 76.24 9.57 -37.70
C GLU A 383 74.95 10.20 -38.22
N LYS A 384 74.76 10.28 -39.54
CA LYS A 384 73.50 10.75 -40.13
C LYS A 384 72.33 9.81 -39.79
N ASP A 385 72.54 8.50 -39.89
CA ASP A 385 71.51 7.51 -39.54
C ASP A 385 71.15 7.57 -38.05
N LEU A 386 72.15 7.71 -37.17
CA LEU A 386 71.97 7.81 -35.73
C LEU A 386 71.21 9.09 -35.34
N ASN A 387 71.55 10.23 -35.93
CA ASN A 387 70.82 11.49 -35.75
C ASN A 387 69.38 11.38 -36.28
N GLY A 388 69.16 10.69 -37.41
CA GLY A 388 67.83 10.45 -37.96
C GLY A 388 66.94 9.58 -37.05
N VAL A 389 67.52 8.55 -36.44
CA VAL A 389 66.82 7.71 -35.44
C VAL A 389 66.55 8.51 -34.16
N GLN A 390 67.51 9.32 -33.70
CA GLN A 390 67.35 10.18 -32.52
C GLN A 390 66.20 11.17 -32.67
N TYR A 391 66.08 11.82 -33.84
CA TYR A 391 64.95 12.70 -34.15
C TYR A 391 63.61 11.97 -34.09
N LYS A 392 63.53 10.76 -34.68
CA LYS A 392 62.31 9.94 -34.65
C LYS A 392 61.94 9.50 -33.23
N ILE A 393 62.92 9.20 -32.38
CA ILE A 393 62.69 8.89 -30.95
C ILE A 393 62.09 10.11 -30.26
N GLN A 394 62.66 11.31 -30.45
CA GLN A 394 62.15 12.54 -29.83
C GLN A 394 60.72 12.86 -30.28
N GLU A 395 60.43 12.75 -31.58
CA GLU A 395 59.08 12.99 -32.12
C GLU A 395 58.06 12.00 -31.54
N LYS A 396 58.39 10.70 -31.52
CA LYS A 396 57.52 9.66 -30.95
C LYS A 396 57.36 9.78 -29.43
N ALA A 397 58.38 10.23 -28.71
CA ALA A 397 58.31 10.51 -27.28
C ALA A 397 57.34 11.67 -26.98
N GLN A 398 57.41 12.76 -27.75
CA GLN A 398 56.44 13.87 -27.61
C GLN A 398 54.99 13.42 -27.93
N GLN A 399 54.81 12.59 -28.95
CA GLN A 399 53.50 12.00 -29.27
C GLN A 399 52.98 11.12 -28.13
N LYS A 400 53.86 10.35 -27.47
CA LYS A 400 53.53 9.53 -26.30
C LYS A 400 53.05 10.41 -25.14
N ASP A 401 53.77 11.47 -24.80
CA ASP A 401 53.43 12.36 -23.69
C ASP A 401 52.08 13.06 -23.91
N MET A 402 51.84 13.59 -25.11
CA MET A 402 50.56 14.17 -25.47
C MET A 402 49.40 13.17 -25.40
N LEU A 403 49.63 11.92 -25.81
CA LEU A 403 48.63 10.87 -25.72
C LEU A 403 48.38 10.44 -24.27
N ALA A 404 49.40 10.41 -23.41
CA ALA A 404 49.27 10.10 -21.99
C ALA A 404 48.36 11.10 -21.26
N VAL A 405 48.51 12.40 -21.53
CA VAL A 405 47.62 13.45 -20.98
C VAL A 405 46.18 13.28 -21.48
N LYS A 406 45.99 12.95 -22.77
CA LYS A 406 44.66 12.64 -23.32
C LYS A 406 44.05 11.38 -22.71
N LEU A 407 44.88 10.40 -22.37
CA LEU A 407 44.44 9.16 -21.72
C LEU A 407 43.94 9.45 -20.31
N GLU A 408 44.71 10.17 -19.50
CA GLU A 408 44.34 10.52 -18.14
C GLU A 408 43.02 11.32 -18.07
N THR A 409 42.86 12.30 -18.96
CA THR A 409 41.61 13.07 -19.07
C THR A 409 40.43 12.21 -19.53
N SER A 410 40.65 11.30 -20.48
CA SER A 410 39.63 10.34 -20.93
C SER A 410 39.24 9.36 -19.82
N GLU A 411 40.20 8.90 -19.01
CA GLU A 411 39.94 8.01 -17.86
C GLU A 411 39.11 8.68 -16.79
N LYS A 412 39.46 9.93 -16.42
CA LYS A 412 38.67 10.72 -15.47
C LYS A 412 37.24 10.95 -15.97
N SER A 413 37.09 11.32 -17.24
CA SER A 413 35.77 11.54 -17.84
C SER A 413 34.94 10.26 -17.91
N TYR A 414 35.55 9.13 -18.27
CA TYR A 414 34.86 7.83 -18.28
C TYR A 414 34.45 7.41 -16.87
N GLY A 415 35.35 7.56 -15.89
CA GLY A 415 35.07 7.26 -14.48
C GLY A 415 33.88 8.05 -13.95
N ALA A 416 33.85 9.37 -14.18
CA ALA A 416 32.74 10.22 -13.78
C ALA A 416 31.41 9.80 -14.43
N LEU A 417 31.41 9.59 -15.76
CA LEU A 417 30.21 9.15 -16.48
C LEU A 417 29.71 7.77 -16.01
N LYS A 418 30.62 6.87 -15.64
CA LYS A 418 30.27 5.56 -15.11
C LYS A 418 29.64 5.66 -13.73
N THR A 419 30.23 6.42 -12.81
CA THR A 419 29.66 6.65 -11.48
C THR A 419 28.29 7.32 -11.56
N ASP A 420 28.10 8.27 -12.46
CA ASP A 420 26.79 8.89 -12.68
C ASP A 420 25.77 7.89 -13.24
N LEU A 421 26.18 7.03 -14.19
CA LEU A 421 25.32 5.98 -14.72
C LEU A 421 24.87 4.99 -13.64
N ASP A 422 25.79 4.57 -12.76
CA ASP A 422 25.48 3.66 -11.65
C ASP A 422 24.42 4.30 -10.73
N ARG A 423 24.62 5.57 -10.34
CA ARG A 423 23.64 6.34 -9.53
C ARG A 423 22.28 6.49 -10.22
N PHE A 424 22.25 6.75 -11.52
CA PHE A 424 21.00 6.84 -12.26
C PHE A 424 20.28 5.49 -12.29
N THR A 425 21.02 4.39 -12.40
CA THR A 425 20.48 3.03 -12.40
C THR A 425 19.83 2.70 -11.06
N ASP A 426 20.53 2.95 -9.94
CA ASP A 426 19.99 2.74 -8.59
C ASP A 426 18.69 3.56 -8.36
N ASN A 427 18.69 4.82 -8.77
CA ASN A 427 17.51 5.68 -8.67
C ASN A 427 16.34 5.19 -9.55
N LEU A 428 16.65 4.59 -10.71
CA LEU A 428 15.63 4.00 -11.57
C LEU A 428 15.01 2.77 -10.91
N GLU A 429 15.81 1.89 -10.32
CA GLU A 429 15.31 0.71 -9.61
C GLU A 429 14.38 1.10 -8.45
N ASN A 430 14.76 2.11 -7.65
CA ASN A 430 13.91 2.64 -6.59
C ASN A 430 12.57 3.18 -7.13
N LEU A 431 12.60 3.91 -8.25
CA LEU A 431 11.40 4.45 -8.89
C LEU A 431 10.52 3.34 -9.49
N GLU A 432 11.10 2.28 -10.04
CA GLU A 432 10.36 1.09 -10.49
C GLU A 432 9.68 0.37 -9.32
N GLN A 433 10.36 0.23 -8.19
CA GLN A 433 9.78 -0.33 -6.97
C GLN A 433 8.61 0.53 -6.45
N GLU A 434 8.75 1.86 -6.43
CA GLU A 434 7.68 2.78 -6.04
C GLU A 434 6.44 2.65 -6.96
N VAL A 435 6.65 2.61 -8.28
CA VAL A 435 5.56 2.42 -9.27
C VAL A 435 4.86 1.07 -9.08
N ASN A 436 5.62 0.00 -8.86
CA ASN A 436 5.07 -1.33 -8.62
C ASN A 436 4.27 -1.38 -7.31
N SER A 437 4.77 -0.76 -6.24
CA SER A 437 4.09 -0.64 -4.96
C SER A 437 2.77 0.11 -5.08
N LEU A 438 2.77 1.30 -5.70
CA LEU A 438 1.56 2.08 -5.94
C LEU A 438 0.53 1.33 -6.80
N SER A 439 1.00 0.58 -7.80
CA SER A 439 0.13 -0.26 -8.65
C SER A 439 -0.49 -1.41 -7.85
N GLY A 440 0.29 -2.03 -6.96
CA GLY A 440 -0.18 -3.06 -6.03
C GLY A 440 -1.23 -2.54 -5.06
N GLN A 441 -0.96 -1.41 -4.40
CA GLN A 441 -1.92 -0.74 -3.51
C GLN A 441 -3.21 -0.36 -4.23
N LEU A 442 -3.10 0.19 -5.44
CA LEU A 442 -4.27 0.54 -6.25
C LEU A 442 -5.11 -0.70 -6.58
N LEU A 443 -4.47 -1.81 -6.97
CA LEU A 443 -5.18 -3.06 -7.23
C LEU A 443 -5.91 -3.55 -5.99
N GLN A 444 -5.26 -3.52 -4.83
CA GLN A 444 -5.89 -3.89 -3.56
C GLN A 444 -7.12 -3.02 -3.30
N LEU A 445 -6.99 -1.68 -3.32
CA LEU A 445 -8.08 -0.73 -3.14
C LEU A 445 -9.25 -0.97 -4.11
N GLU A 446 -8.96 -1.23 -5.38
CA GLU A 446 -9.98 -1.54 -6.38
C GLU A 446 -10.70 -2.88 -6.11
N ILE A 447 -9.98 -3.89 -5.61
CA ILE A 447 -10.59 -5.15 -5.18
C ILE A 447 -11.52 -4.89 -3.99
N ILE A 448 -11.09 -4.11 -2.98
CA ILE A 448 -11.91 -3.71 -1.83
C ILE A 448 -13.21 -3.08 -2.31
N GLN A 449 -13.09 -2.02 -3.12
CA GLN A 449 -14.23 -1.28 -3.65
C GLN A 449 -15.17 -2.19 -4.45
N THR A 450 -14.61 -3.03 -5.32
CA THR A 450 -15.40 -3.91 -6.19
C THR A 450 -16.13 -4.98 -5.40
N TYR A 451 -15.52 -5.50 -4.32
CA TYR A 451 -16.15 -6.48 -3.44
C TYR A 451 -17.29 -5.87 -2.64
N LYS A 452 -17.05 -4.75 -1.92
CA LYS A 452 -18.07 -4.08 -1.10
C LYS A 452 -19.26 -3.58 -1.93
N SER A 453 -19.01 -3.17 -3.16
CA SER A 453 -20.05 -2.73 -4.08
C SER A 453 -20.61 -3.85 -4.96
N SER A 454 -20.16 -5.11 -4.81
CA SER A 454 -20.60 -6.21 -5.67
C SER A 454 -22.06 -6.57 -5.38
N PRO A 455 -22.87 -6.87 -6.41
CA PRO A 455 -24.27 -7.20 -6.20
C PRO A 455 -24.45 -8.46 -5.36
N GLU A 456 -23.53 -9.43 -5.46
CA GLU A 456 -23.62 -10.68 -4.69
C GLU A 456 -23.38 -10.45 -3.19
N THR A 457 -22.42 -9.59 -2.85
CA THR A 457 -22.19 -9.19 -1.45
C THR A 457 -23.34 -8.32 -0.95
N ILE A 458 -23.86 -7.41 -1.79
CA ILE A 458 -24.99 -6.57 -1.43
C ILE A 458 -26.25 -7.40 -1.20
N ASP A 459 -26.56 -8.35 -2.09
CA ASP A 459 -27.75 -9.20 -2.00
C ASP A 459 -27.69 -10.13 -0.78
N GLY A 460 -26.52 -10.71 -0.49
CA GLY A 460 -26.32 -11.58 0.67
C GLY A 460 -26.32 -10.87 2.03
N VAL A 461 -26.10 -9.54 2.04
CA VAL A 461 -26.00 -8.74 3.28
C VAL A 461 -27.25 -7.90 3.52
N TYR A 462 -27.88 -7.41 2.45
CA TYR A 462 -28.93 -6.39 2.51
C TYR A 462 -30.31 -6.84 1.98
N ASP A 463 -30.47 -8.10 1.53
CA ASP A 463 -31.74 -8.66 1.02
C ASP A 463 -32.54 -7.66 0.17
N ARG A 464 -31.99 -7.31 -1.00
CA ARG A 464 -32.58 -6.31 -1.88
C ARG A 464 -33.98 -6.75 -2.35
N PRO A 465 -34.96 -5.84 -2.49
CA PRO A 465 -36.24 -6.15 -3.12
C PRO A 465 -36.03 -6.75 -4.52
N GLN A 466 -36.71 -7.87 -4.83
CA GLN A 466 -36.57 -8.65 -6.08
C GLN A 466 -36.83 -7.84 -7.38
N SER A 467 -37.30 -6.60 -7.29
CA SER A 467 -37.63 -5.73 -8.42
C SER A 467 -36.42 -5.08 -9.12
N VAL A 468 -35.21 -5.17 -8.55
CA VAL A 468 -34.02 -4.48 -9.09
C VAL A 468 -33.21 -5.41 -10.00
N LYS A 469 -33.11 -5.08 -11.30
CA LYS A 469 -32.28 -5.82 -12.27
C LYS A 469 -30.79 -5.70 -11.93
N LEU A 470 -30.13 -6.84 -11.75
CA LEU A 470 -28.71 -6.94 -11.39
C LEU A 470 -27.76 -6.52 -12.52
N ALA A 471 -26.67 -5.86 -12.14
CA ALA A 471 -25.49 -5.72 -12.99
C ALA A 471 -24.74 -7.07 -13.10
N PRO A 472 -23.95 -7.33 -14.16
CA PRO A 472 -23.25 -8.60 -14.34
C PRO A 472 -22.33 -8.94 -13.17
N SER A 473 -22.30 -10.22 -12.81
CA SER A 473 -21.61 -10.78 -11.64
C SER A 473 -20.10 -10.51 -11.62
N LEU A 474 -19.48 -10.54 -10.43
CA LEU A 474 -18.03 -10.40 -10.25
C LEU A 474 -17.27 -11.51 -11.01
N LYS A 475 -17.81 -12.74 -10.98
CA LYS A 475 -17.31 -13.89 -11.76
C LYS A 475 -17.37 -13.63 -13.27
N GLU A 476 -18.46 -13.06 -13.78
CA GLU A 476 -18.57 -12.69 -15.19
C GLU A 476 -17.62 -11.56 -15.58
N LYS A 477 -17.42 -10.56 -14.70
CA LYS A 477 -16.47 -9.46 -14.94
C LYS A 477 -15.03 -9.95 -15.01
N ILE A 478 -14.60 -10.83 -14.11
CA ILE A 478 -13.26 -11.44 -14.15
C ILE A 478 -13.08 -12.25 -15.43
N LYS A 479 -14.10 -13.01 -15.84
CA LYS A 479 -14.08 -13.81 -17.07
C LYS A 479 -14.03 -12.93 -18.33
N ARG A 480 -14.71 -11.78 -18.34
CA ARG A 480 -14.64 -10.77 -19.43
C ARG A 480 -13.29 -10.08 -19.47
N LYS A 481 -12.70 -9.69 -18.33
CA LYS A 481 -11.35 -9.09 -18.27
C LYS A 481 -10.26 -10.05 -18.77
N ARG A 482 -10.34 -11.35 -18.45
CA ARG A 482 -9.41 -12.37 -18.96
C ARG A 482 -9.51 -12.61 -20.47
N LYS A 483 -10.66 -12.35 -21.10
CA LYS A 483 -10.84 -12.46 -22.56
C LYS A 483 -10.25 -11.30 -23.37
N ILE A 484 -9.90 -10.17 -22.73
CA ILE A 484 -9.44 -8.94 -23.40
C ILE A 484 -7.90 -8.81 -23.39
N LEU A 485 -7.19 -9.64 -22.61
CA LEU A 485 -5.73 -9.73 -22.69
C LEU A 485 -5.35 -10.68 -23.85
N PRO A 486 -4.54 -10.23 -24.84
CA PRO A 486 -4.03 -11.15 -25.84
C PRO A 486 -3.10 -12.17 -25.16
N PRO A 487 -2.98 -13.39 -25.73
CA PRO A 487 -2.04 -14.36 -25.21
C PRO A 487 -0.64 -13.75 -25.31
N VAL A 488 0.07 -13.71 -24.18
CA VAL A 488 1.50 -13.44 -24.16
C VAL A 488 2.16 -14.64 -24.83
N HIS A 489 2.62 -14.45 -26.06
CA HIS A 489 3.55 -15.34 -26.73
C HIS A 489 4.97 -14.81 -26.59
#